data_AF-A0A5K7SE41-F1
#
_entry.id   AF-A0A5K7SE41-F1
#
_cell.length_a   1.000
_cell.length_b   1.000
_cell.length_c   1.000
_cell.angle_alpha   90.00
_cell.angle_beta   90.00
_cell.angle_gamma   90.00
#
_symmetry.space_group_name_H-M   'P 1'
#
loop_
_entity.id
_entity.type
_entity.pdbx_description
1 polymer ?
#
loop_
_entity_poly.entity_id
_entity_poly.type
_entity_poly.pdbx_seq_one_letter_code
_entity_poly.pdbx_strand_id
1 'polypeptide(L)'
;MKHPVFFIGEELSDKTRQWLHRQQIQYIEQPLNKIEELASRAFDGYLFFSPKGISRFKSSGNFPHPLSLVFANENSTARAAWSQFTNKVHTSPDSEELSFVQYAIYRWMKENSYVGEHI
;
A
#
# COMPACT_ATOMS: atom_id res chain seq x y z
N MET A 1 -21.31 0.14 3.49
CA MET A 1 -20.21 -0.62 2.86
C MET A 1 -18.94 -0.40 3.67
N LYS A 2 -18.02 -1.36 3.73
CA LYS A 2 -16.76 -1.20 4.48
C LYS A 2 -15.77 -0.42 3.61
N HIS A 3 -15.25 0.70 4.10
CA HIS A 3 -14.19 1.43 3.39
C HIS A 3 -12.89 0.63 3.43
N PRO A 4 -12.15 0.56 2.31
CA PRO A 4 -10.87 -0.13 2.29
C PRO A 4 -9.85 0.58 3.18
N VAL A 5 -9.04 -0.20 3.87
CA VAL A 5 -7.98 0.27 4.77
C VAL A 5 -6.64 -0.09 4.18
N PHE A 6 -5.81 0.90 3.89
CA PHE A 6 -4.49 0.70 3.29
C PHE A 6 -3.36 0.87 4.31
N PHE A 7 -2.36 0.01 4.23
CA PHE A 7 -1.06 0.24 4.85
C PHE A 7 -0.18 1.06 3.91
N ILE A 8 0.46 2.10 4.44
CA ILE A 8 1.36 2.97 3.69
C ILE A 8 2.72 2.98 4.40
N GLY A 9 3.73 2.37 3.77
CA GLY A 9 5.07 2.17 4.35
C GLY A 9 5.97 3.41 4.32
N GLU A 10 5.41 4.60 4.20
CA GLU A 10 6.11 5.88 4.17
C GLU A 10 5.22 6.98 4.76
N GLU A 11 5.84 8.09 5.17
CA GLU A 11 5.13 9.30 5.57
C GLU A 11 4.75 10.09 4.30
N LEU A 12 3.46 10.35 4.10
CA LEU A 12 2.97 10.99 2.88
C LEU A 12 3.10 12.50 2.92
N SER A 13 3.23 13.12 1.75
CA SER A 13 3.05 14.57 1.62
C SER A 13 1.61 15.01 1.95
N ASP A 14 1.45 16.27 2.38
CA ASP A 14 0.13 16.85 2.67
C ASP A 14 -0.80 16.81 1.46
N LYS A 15 -0.24 16.97 0.24
CA LYS A 15 -0.99 16.87 -1.02
C LYS A 15 -1.65 15.49 -1.15
N THR A 16 -0.91 14.42 -0.86
CA THR A 16 -1.40 13.05 -0.96
C THR A 16 -2.41 12.72 0.12
N ARG A 17 -2.15 13.15 1.37
CA ARG A 17 -3.11 13.01 2.49
C ARG A 17 -4.44 13.71 2.20
N GLN A 18 -4.39 14.95 1.69
CA GLN A 18 -5.59 15.70 1.29
C GLN A 18 -6.36 15.03 0.15
N TRP A 19 -5.65 14.39 -0.79
CA TRP A 19 -6.30 13.61 -1.84
C TRP A 19 -7.00 12.38 -1.27
N LEU A 20 -6.33 11.57 -0.44
CA LEU A 20 -6.92 10.39 0.20
C LEU A 20 -8.13 10.73 1.07
N HIS A 21 -8.06 11.83 1.83
CA HIS A 21 -9.18 12.33 2.64
C HIS A 21 -10.40 12.66 1.77
N ARG A 22 -10.21 13.36 0.64
CA ARG A 22 -11.29 13.67 -0.30
C ARG A 22 -11.93 12.41 -0.90
N GLN A 23 -11.13 11.37 -1.11
CA GLN A 23 -11.59 10.07 -1.62
C GLN A 23 -12.18 9.16 -0.52
N GLN A 24 -12.24 9.61 0.74
CA GLN A 24 -12.73 8.85 1.88
C GLN A 24 -12.01 7.49 2.05
N ILE A 25 -10.72 7.44 1.71
CA ILE A 25 -9.89 6.25 1.85
C ILE A 25 -9.31 6.21 3.27
N GLN A 26 -9.47 5.07 3.95
CA GLN A 26 -8.85 4.85 5.25
C GLN A 26 -7.43 4.33 5.04
N TYR A 27 -6.47 4.84 5.81
CA TYR A 27 -5.08 4.41 5.72
C TYR A 27 -4.34 4.55 7.04
N ILE A 28 -3.23 3.84 7.16
CA ILE A 28 -2.26 3.98 8.24
C ILE A 28 -0.89 4.20 7.62
N GLU A 29 -0.29 5.34 7.92
CA GLU A 29 1.12 5.64 7.62
C GLU A 29 2.01 5.03 8.70
N GLN A 30 2.99 4.25 8.27
CA GLN A 30 4.00 3.61 9.11
C GLN A 30 5.37 3.84 8.47
N PRO A 31 6.00 4.99 8.75
CA PRO A 31 7.30 5.30 8.18
C PRO A 31 8.34 4.27 8.63
N LEU A 32 9.36 4.05 7.81
CA LEU A 32 10.33 2.96 7.98
C LEU A 32 11.06 2.93 9.33
N ASN A 33 11.16 4.06 10.02
CA ASN A 33 11.78 4.19 11.34
C ASN A 33 10.84 3.85 12.51
N LYS A 34 9.55 3.66 12.25
CA LYS A 34 8.51 3.36 13.23
C LYS A 34 7.70 2.09 12.89
N ILE A 35 8.21 1.25 11.99
CA ILE A 35 7.57 -0.03 11.68
C ILE A 35 7.59 -0.90 12.93
N GLU A 36 6.41 -1.09 13.51
CA GLU A 36 6.15 -1.98 14.64
C GLU A 36 5.49 -3.28 14.16
N GLU A 37 5.38 -4.28 15.04
CA GLU A 37 4.61 -5.49 14.75
C GLU A 37 3.11 -5.17 14.70
N LEU A 38 2.48 -5.45 13.56
CA LEU A 38 1.08 -5.21 13.22
C LEU A 38 0.32 -6.54 13.10
N ALA A 39 0.74 -7.59 13.81
CA ALA A 39 0.29 -8.98 13.66
C ALA A 39 -1.24 -9.18 13.73
N SER A 40 -1.99 -8.24 14.32
CA SER A 40 -3.45 -8.31 14.39
C SER A 40 -4.20 -7.46 13.35
N ARG A 41 -3.50 -6.70 12.49
CA ARG A 41 -4.12 -5.79 11.51
C ARG A 41 -4.02 -6.34 10.09
N ALA A 42 -5.18 -6.71 9.55
CA ALA A 42 -5.33 -6.98 8.12
C ALA A 42 -5.70 -5.69 7.39
N PHE A 43 -4.89 -5.32 6.39
CA PHE A 43 -5.15 -4.21 5.48
C PHE A 43 -5.60 -4.74 4.13
N ASP A 44 -6.44 -4.00 3.40
CA ASP A 44 -6.94 -4.41 2.09
C ASP A 44 -5.86 -4.24 0.99
N GLY A 45 -4.92 -3.31 1.19
CA GLY A 45 -3.76 -3.12 0.33
C GLY A 45 -2.55 -2.58 1.09
N TYR A 46 -1.35 -2.95 0.62
CA TYR A 46 -0.08 -2.56 1.24
C TYR A 46 0.79 -1.84 0.21
N LEU A 47 1.11 -0.57 0.46
CA LEU A 47 1.90 0.28 -0.43
C LEU A 47 3.33 0.40 0.11
N PHE A 48 4.30 0.03 -0.72
CA PHE A 48 5.73 0.14 -0.43
C PHE A 48 6.43 1.03 -1.46
N PHE A 49 7.28 1.91 -0.95
CA PHE A 49 7.98 2.94 -1.73
C PHE A 49 9.48 2.61 -1.91
N SER A 50 9.97 1.53 -1.31
CA SER A 50 11.35 1.09 -1.47
C SER A 50 11.55 -0.39 -1.12
N PRO A 51 12.58 -1.05 -1.66
CA PRO A 51 13.01 -2.39 -1.21
C PRO A 51 13.30 -2.46 0.28
N LYS A 52 13.83 -1.38 0.86
CA LYS A 52 14.13 -1.28 2.29
C LYS A 52 12.87 -1.31 3.14
N GLY A 53 11.76 -0.78 2.63
CA GLY A 53 10.46 -0.88 3.31
C GLY A 53 9.95 -2.31 3.40
N ILE A 54 10.08 -3.06 2.32
CA ILE A 54 9.74 -4.48 2.28
C ILE A 54 10.55 -5.27 3.32
N SER A 55 11.87 -5.11 3.31
CA SER A 55 12.75 -5.86 4.21
C SER A 55 12.52 -5.52 5.68
N ARG A 56 12.29 -4.24 6.02
CA ARG A 56 11.98 -3.83 7.39
C ARG A 56 10.61 -4.30 7.86
N PHE A 57 9.61 -4.25 6.99
CA PHE A 57 8.27 -4.77 7.29
C PHE A 57 8.35 -6.25 7.68
N LYS A 58 9.00 -7.07 6.85
CA LYS A 58 9.21 -8.49 7.14
C LYS A 58 10.06 -8.74 8.38
N SER A 59 11.18 -8.02 8.55
CA SER A 59 12.07 -8.23 9.70
C SER A 59 11.42 -7.88 11.04
N SER A 60 10.37 -7.06 11.01
CA SER A 60 9.57 -6.70 12.19
C SER A 60 8.45 -7.71 12.48
N GLY A 61 8.46 -8.87 11.81
CA GLY A 61 7.46 -9.93 11.98
C GLY A 61 6.19 -9.74 11.17
N ASN A 62 6.10 -8.68 10.35
CA ASN A 62 4.89 -8.39 9.60
C ASN A 62 4.82 -9.15 8.27
N PHE A 63 3.60 -9.58 7.94
CA PHE A 63 3.26 -10.15 6.65
C PHE A 63 1.99 -9.48 6.13
N PRO A 64 1.92 -9.17 4.81
CA PRO A 64 0.66 -8.74 4.24
C PRO A 64 -0.38 -9.85 4.43
N HIS A 65 -1.62 -9.47 4.69
CA HIS A 65 -2.70 -10.44 4.75
C HIS A 65 -2.80 -11.21 3.41
N PRO A 66 -2.98 -12.55 3.38
CA PRO A 66 -2.78 -13.36 2.16
C PRO A 66 -3.67 -12.99 0.97
N LEU A 67 -4.86 -12.44 1.23
CA LEU A 67 -5.81 -12.02 0.18
C LEU A 67 -5.63 -10.57 -0.27
N SER A 68 -4.73 -9.83 0.35
CA SER A 68 -4.52 -8.42 0.08
C SER A 68 -3.54 -8.22 -1.08
N LEU A 69 -3.66 -7.07 -1.73
CA LEU A 69 -2.76 -6.67 -2.81
C LEU A 69 -1.55 -5.92 -2.25
N VAL A 70 -0.38 -6.18 -2.82
CA VAL A 70 0.85 -5.44 -2.53
C VAL A 70 1.15 -4.53 -3.72
N PHE A 71 1.47 -3.27 -3.43
CA PHE A 71 1.78 -2.25 -4.43
C PHE A 71 3.20 -1.76 -4.21
N ALA A 72 3.95 -1.66 -5.30
CA ALA A 72 5.32 -1.19 -5.33
C ALA A 72 5.43 0.01 -6.28
N ASN A 73 6.05 1.09 -5.82
CA ASN A 73 6.24 2.30 -6.62
C ASN A 73 7.15 2.08 -7.85
N GLU A 74 8.05 1.10 -7.80
CA GLU A 74 8.98 0.81 -8.88
C GLU A 74 9.38 -0.68 -8.94
N ASN A 75 10.06 -1.06 -10.03
CA ASN A 75 10.48 -2.44 -10.29
C ASN A 75 11.39 -3.02 -9.20
N SER A 76 12.27 -2.20 -8.60
CA SER A 76 13.17 -2.66 -7.55
C SER A 76 12.38 -3.08 -6.30
N THR A 77 11.41 -2.26 -5.89
CA THR A 77 10.50 -2.52 -4.78
C THR A 77 9.62 -3.74 -5.05
N ALA A 78 9.11 -3.89 -6.27
CA ALA A 78 8.29 -5.05 -6.66
C ALA A 78 9.07 -6.37 -6.59
N ARG A 79 10.32 -6.38 -7.06
CA ARG A 79 11.22 -7.54 -6.96
C ARG A 79 11.48 -7.93 -5.51
N ALA A 80 11.71 -6.94 -4.64
CA ALA A 80 11.86 -7.18 -3.21
C ALA A 80 10.59 -7.83 -2.63
N ALA A 81 9.40 -7.30 -2.96
CA ALA A 81 8.12 -7.86 -2.52
C ALA A 81 7.94 -9.31 -2.97
N TRP A 82 8.15 -9.63 -4.26
CA TRP A 82 8.04 -10.99 -4.78
C TRP A 82 8.98 -11.99 -4.11
N SER A 83 10.19 -11.55 -3.73
CA SER A 83 11.13 -12.43 -3.03
C SER A 83 10.72 -12.76 -1.59
N GLN A 84 9.77 -12.02 -1.02
CA GLN A 84 9.44 -12.06 0.40
C GLN A 84 8.00 -12.45 0.71
N PHE A 85 7.06 -12.15 -0.18
CA PHE A 85 5.63 -12.32 0.02
C PHE A 85 5.03 -13.19 -1.08
N THR A 86 3.99 -13.94 -0.75
CA THR A 86 3.22 -14.75 -1.71
C THR A 86 2.06 -13.98 -2.34
N ASN A 87 1.82 -12.75 -1.89
CA ASN A 87 0.77 -11.87 -2.37
C ASN A 87 0.96 -11.52 -3.85
N LYS A 88 -0.15 -11.20 -4.52
CA LYS A 88 -0.10 -10.54 -5.82
C LYS A 88 0.50 -9.15 -5.66
N VAL A 89 1.54 -8.87 -6.43
CA VAL A 89 2.25 -7.58 -6.43
C VAL A 89 1.94 -6.82 -7.72
N HIS A 90 1.62 -5.54 -7.59
CA HIS A 90 1.49 -4.59 -8.68
C HIS A 90 2.60 -3.56 -8.63
N THR A 91 3.26 -3.35 -9.77
CA THR A 91 4.24 -2.27 -9.94
C THR A 91 3.58 -1.06 -10.59
N SER A 92 3.76 0.10 -9.98
CA SER A 92 3.32 1.38 -10.54
C SER A 92 4.14 1.73 -11.80
N PRO A 93 3.51 2.34 -12.82
CA PRO A 93 4.25 2.90 -13.96
C PRO A 93 4.97 4.22 -13.62
N ASP A 94 4.56 4.88 -12.53
CA ASP A 94 5.11 6.16 -12.06
C ASP A 94 5.49 6.03 -10.57
N SER A 95 6.67 6.52 -10.22
CA SER A 95 7.22 6.48 -8.87
C SER A 95 6.97 7.75 -8.05
N GLU A 96 6.42 8.82 -8.66
CA GLU A 96 5.98 10.01 -7.91
C GLU A 96 4.90 9.62 -6.89
N GLU A 97 5.03 10.15 -5.67
CA GLU A 97 4.27 9.68 -4.50
C GLU A 97 2.76 9.68 -4.73
N LEU A 98 2.20 10.79 -5.22
CA LEU A 98 0.76 10.91 -5.43
C LEU A 98 0.32 10.01 -6.58
N SER A 99 1.03 10.02 -7.71
CA SER A 99 0.76 9.15 -8.87
C SER A 99 0.73 7.68 -8.46
N PHE A 100 1.71 7.25 -7.65
CA PHE A 100 1.78 5.88 -7.16
C PHE A 100 0.60 5.54 -6.24
N VAL A 101 0.30 6.39 -5.27
CA VAL A 101 -0.84 6.19 -4.36
C VAL A 101 -2.15 6.11 -5.16
N GLN A 102 -2.37 7.04 -6.09
CA GLN A 102 -3.54 7.04 -6.98
C GLN A 102 -3.64 5.76 -7.79
N TYR A 103 -2.52 5.31 -8.38
CA TYR A 103 -2.44 4.05 -9.11
C TYR A 103 -2.84 2.87 -8.22
N ALA A 104 -2.28 2.76 -7.02
CA ALA A 104 -2.53 1.65 -6.10
C ALA A 104 -4.03 1.57 -5.71
N ILE A 105 -4.62 2.71 -5.35
CA ILE A 105 -6.05 2.79 -5.00
C ILE A 105 -6.92 2.40 -6.20
N TYR A 106 -6.68 3.00 -7.37
CA TYR A 106 -7.44 2.69 -8.60
C TYR A 106 -7.36 1.21 -8.97
N ARG A 107 -6.15 0.63 -8.92
CA ARG A 107 -5.93 -0.79 -9.22
C ARG A 107 -6.63 -1.70 -8.23
N TRP A 108 -6.57 -1.38 -6.94
CA TRP A 108 -7.28 -2.14 -5.91
C TRP A 108 -8.80 -2.12 -6.15
N MET A 109 -9.36 -0.95 -6.44
CA MET A 109 -10.80 -0.81 -6.73
C MET A 109 -11.22 -1.63 -7.95
N LYS A 110 -10.44 -1.57 -9.03
CA LYS A 110 -10.71 -2.32 -10.26
C LYS A 110 -10.73 -3.83 -10.03
N GLU A 111 -9.80 -4.35 -9.22
CA GLU A 111 -9.66 -5.80 -9.01
C GLU A 111 -10.66 -6.35 -7.99
N ASN A 112 -11.14 -5.53 -7.07
CA ASN A 112 -12.15 -5.92 -6.09
C ASN A 112 -13.58 -5.56 -6.53
N SER A 113 -13.76 -5.19 -7.80
CA SER A 113 -15.04 -4.73 -8.37
C SER A 113 -15.70 -3.66 -7.49
N TYR A 114 -14.90 -2.77 -6.90
CA TYR A 114 -15.39 -1.73 -6.02
C TYR A 114 -16.19 -0.72 -6.85
N VAL A 115 -17.51 -0.74 -6.70
CA VAL A 115 -18.43 0.25 -7.27
C VAL A 115 -18.50 1.43 -6.28
N GLY A 116 -17.38 2.11 -6.09
CA GLY A 116 -17.37 3.42 -5.43
C GLY A 116 -17.86 4.45 -6.42
N GLU A 117 -18.82 5.29 -6.02
CA GLU A 117 -19.35 6.36 -6.89
C GLU A 117 -18.19 7.18 -7.46
N HIS A 118 -18.07 7.16 -8.79
CA HIS A 118 -17.22 8.07 -9.51
C HIS A 118 -17.69 9.50 -9.20
N ILE A 119 -16.86 10.29 -8.51
CA ILE A 119 -17.04 11.74 -8.38
C ILE A 119 -15.92 12.44 -9.13
#